data_AF-D9IL14-F1
#
_entry.id   AF-D9IL14-F1
#
_cell.length_a   1.000
_cell.length_b   1.000
_cell.length_c   1.000
_cell.angle_alpha   90.00
_cell.angle_beta   90.00
_cell.angle_gamma   90.00
#
_symmetry.space_group_name_H-M   'P 1'
#
loop_
_entity.id
_entity.type
_entity.pdbx_description
1 polymer ?
#
loop_
_entity_poly.entity_id
_entity_poly.type
_entity_poly.pdbx_seq_one_letter_code
_entity_poly.pdbx_strand_id
1 'polypeptide(L)'
;MKFPTFLILAFFLSLYISSTASRRKHFRHLKRIEAANDCPAKNSGTYQKVCKQLQKYYVLTPDDKLGSYLKGGLQEAANRVLTPVSKSDKITFDIVQNCLKNFQVMVNKHNKEALRKYRECKKECFTEVGKEFSSALDKTGVQIAECLNESL
;
A
#
# COMPACT_ATOMS: atom_id res chain seq x y z
N MET A 1 54.20 14.49 -5.28
CA MET A 1 53.01 15.01 -6.00
C MET A 1 51.85 15.05 -5.03
N LYS A 2 51.36 16.24 -4.64
CA LYS A 2 50.20 16.37 -3.74
C LYS A 2 48.95 16.31 -4.60
N PHE A 3 48.25 15.17 -4.59
CA PHE A 3 46.93 15.08 -5.21
C PHE A 3 46.02 16.11 -4.53
N PRO A 4 45.36 17.00 -5.28
CA PRO A 4 44.48 17.99 -4.69
C PRO A 4 43.25 17.28 -4.15
N THR A 5 43.25 17.03 -2.84
CA THR A 5 42.15 16.45 -2.06
C THR A 5 40.82 17.17 -2.30
N PHE A 6 40.87 18.46 -2.63
CA PHE A 6 39.70 19.26 -3.03
C PHE A 6 39.01 18.78 -4.31
N LEU A 7 39.77 18.32 -5.32
CA LEU A 7 39.19 17.82 -6.58
C LEU A 7 38.50 16.48 -6.39
N ILE A 8 39.07 15.61 -5.55
CA ILE A 8 38.45 14.32 -5.20
C ILE A 8 37.15 14.56 -4.43
N LEU A 9 37.14 15.48 -3.45
CA LEU A 9 35.94 15.80 -2.67
C LEU A 9 34.81 16.37 -3.55
N ALA A 10 35.14 17.29 -4.47
CA ALA A 10 34.18 17.86 -5.41
C ALA A 10 33.60 16.81 -6.36
N PHE A 11 34.43 15.87 -6.83
CA PHE A 11 33.97 14.75 -7.66
C PHE A 11 32.99 13.84 -6.93
N PHE A 12 33.29 13.45 -5.69
CA PHE A 12 32.37 12.65 -4.87
C PHE A 12 31.07 13.42 -4.54
N LEU A 13 31.14 14.72 -4.25
CA LEU A 13 29.94 15.54 -4.04
C LEU A 13 29.07 15.61 -5.30
N SER A 14 29.68 15.77 -6.48
CA SER A 14 28.95 15.84 -7.76
C SER A 14 28.24 14.53 -8.10
N LEU A 15 28.86 13.38 -7.80
CA LEU A 15 28.25 12.06 -7.95
C LEU A 15 27.09 11.85 -6.96
N TYR A 16 27.25 12.33 -5.72
CA TYR A 16 26.22 12.24 -4.70
C TYR A 16 24.97 13.09 -5.06
N ILE A 17 25.16 14.33 -5.52
CA ILE A 17 24.07 15.21 -5.97
C ILE A 17 23.38 14.64 -7.22
N SER A 18 24.14 14.08 -8.16
CA SER A 18 23.59 13.47 -9.38
C SER A 18 22.76 12.21 -9.08
N SER A 19 23.19 11.37 -8.13
CA SER A 19 22.46 10.17 -7.72
C SER A 19 21.14 10.48 -7.01
N THR A 20 21.14 11.54 -6.17
CA THR A 20 19.95 11.98 -5.44
C THR A 20 18.94 12.70 -6.34
N ALA A 21 19.42 13.48 -7.31
CA ALA A 21 18.58 14.13 -8.32
C ALA A 21 17.94 13.10 -9.29
N SER A 22 18.68 12.07 -9.69
CA SER A 22 18.15 10.98 -10.53
C SER A 22 17.06 10.17 -9.79
N ARG A 23 17.25 9.87 -8.50
CA ARG A 23 16.21 9.29 -7.65
C ARG A 23 14.95 10.15 -7.56
N ARG A 24 15.08 11.49 -7.46
CA ARG A 24 13.92 12.40 -7.36
C ARG A 24 13.15 12.55 -8.67
N LYS A 25 13.82 12.59 -9.83
CA LYS A 25 13.14 12.73 -11.14
C LYS A 25 12.30 11.51 -11.52
N HIS A 26 12.67 10.30 -11.09
CA HIS A 26 11.94 9.07 -11.42
C HIS A 26 10.62 8.84 -10.64
N PHE A 27 10.35 9.63 -9.59
CA PHE A 27 9.08 9.55 -8.85
C PHE A 27 7.93 10.36 -9.49
N ARG A 28 8.14 10.99 -10.65
CA ARG A 28 7.24 12.06 -11.13
C ARG A 28 5.86 11.65 -11.67
N HIS A 29 5.52 10.38 -11.83
CA HIS A 29 4.17 9.98 -12.29
C HIS A 29 3.65 8.69 -11.64
N LEU A 30 3.65 8.61 -10.31
CA LEU A 30 2.87 7.57 -9.65
C LEU A 30 1.39 7.97 -9.61
N LYS A 31 0.53 7.14 -10.19
CA LYS A 31 -0.92 7.26 -10.08
C LYS A 31 -1.36 6.72 -8.71
N ARG A 32 -2.27 7.44 -8.05
CA ARG A 32 -2.96 6.97 -6.85
C ARG A 32 -4.19 6.15 -7.27
N ILE A 33 -4.28 4.93 -6.79
CA ILE A 33 -5.45 4.06 -6.97
C ILE A 33 -6.03 3.77 -5.59
N GLU A 34 -7.28 4.13 -5.40
CA GLU A 34 -8.02 3.87 -4.17
C GLU A 34 -8.70 2.50 -4.22
N ALA A 35 -9.01 1.95 -3.04
CA ALA A 35 -9.76 0.70 -2.97
C ALA A 35 -11.14 0.91 -3.62
N ALA A 36 -11.43 0.22 -4.72
CA ALA A 36 -12.74 0.24 -5.34
C ALA A 36 -13.63 -0.87 -4.77
N ASN A 37 -13.69 -0.98 -3.44
CA ASN A 37 -14.64 -1.89 -2.84
C ASN A 37 -16.03 -1.35 -3.17
N ASP A 38 -16.81 -2.11 -3.94
CA ASP A 38 -18.23 -1.84 -4.06
C ASP A 38 -18.83 -2.02 -2.66
N CYS A 39 -19.37 -0.93 -2.12
CA CYS A 39 -20.06 -0.92 -0.85
C CYS A 39 -21.56 -1.09 -1.13
N PRO A 40 -22.09 -2.33 -1.21
CA PRO A 40 -23.48 -2.54 -1.59
C PRO A 40 -24.41 -1.83 -0.62
N ALA A 41 -25.36 -1.06 -1.18
CA ALA A 41 -26.31 -0.26 -0.43
C ALA A 41 -27.24 -1.07 0.50
N LYS A 42 -27.30 -2.40 0.33
CA LYS A 42 -28.10 -3.31 1.16
C LYS A 42 -27.64 -3.38 2.62
N ASN A 43 -26.39 -2.98 2.93
CA ASN A 43 -25.87 -3.00 4.29
C ASN A 43 -25.79 -1.56 4.84
N SER A 44 -26.75 -1.19 5.69
CA SER A 44 -26.79 0.09 6.41
C SER A 44 -25.98 0.05 7.73
N GLY A 45 -25.79 1.18 8.38
CA GLY A 45 -25.19 1.23 9.73
C GLY A 45 -23.66 1.12 9.75
N THR A 46 -23.12 0.33 10.68
CA THR A 46 -21.66 0.21 10.90
C THR A 46 -20.93 -0.31 9.67
N TYR A 47 -21.49 -1.30 8.97
CA TYR A 47 -20.91 -1.83 7.74
C TYR A 47 -20.65 -0.74 6.70
N GLN A 48 -21.64 0.14 6.46
CA GLN A 48 -21.51 1.20 5.47
C GLN A 48 -20.44 2.22 5.85
N LYS A 49 -20.34 2.57 7.14
CA LYS A 49 -19.30 3.47 7.67
C LYS A 49 -17.91 2.86 7.48
N VAL A 50 -17.75 1.59 7.83
CA VAL A 50 -16.49 0.85 7.65
C VAL A 50 -16.11 0.76 6.18
N CYS A 51 -17.06 0.40 5.30
CA CYS A 51 -16.79 0.27 3.88
C CYS A 51 -16.33 1.60 3.25
N LYS A 52 -17.01 2.71 3.57
CA LYS A 52 -16.57 4.06 3.16
C LYS A 52 -15.20 4.45 3.71
N GLN A 53 -14.87 4.02 4.94
CA GLN A 53 -13.54 4.24 5.49
C GLN A 53 -12.47 3.43 4.75
N LEU A 54 -12.78 2.18 4.39
CA LEU A 54 -11.86 1.32 3.64
C LEU A 54 -11.60 1.82 2.21
N GLN A 55 -12.57 2.49 1.59
CA GLN A 55 -12.39 3.14 0.28
C GLN A 55 -11.36 4.28 0.29
N LYS A 56 -11.02 4.85 1.45
CA LYS A 56 -10.01 5.92 1.54
C LYS A 56 -8.57 5.42 1.46
N TYR A 57 -8.35 4.12 1.67
CA TYR A 57 -7.00 3.55 1.54
C TYR A 57 -6.61 3.48 0.07
N TYR A 58 -5.32 3.68 -0.19
CA TYR A 58 -4.81 3.79 -1.55
C TYR A 58 -3.44 3.15 -1.72
N VAL A 59 -3.14 2.79 -2.97
CA VAL A 59 -1.83 2.36 -3.45
C VAL A 59 -1.32 3.31 -4.52
N LEU A 60 0.00 3.39 -4.69
CA LEU A 60 0.64 4.12 -5.76
C LEU A 60 1.16 3.14 -6.83
N THR A 61 0.97 3.46 -8.11
CA THR A 61 1.41 2.62 -9.22
C THR A 61 2.01 3.46 -10.36
N PRO A 62 3.02 2.97 -11.10
CA PRO A 62 3.57 3.68 -12.26
C PRO A 62 2.74 3.49 -13.52
N ASP A 63 1.94 2.42 -13.60
CA ASP A 63 1.11 2.07 -14.75
C ASP A 63 -0.08 1.20 -14.33
N ASP A 64 -0.97 0.95 -15.28
CA ASP A 64 -2.23 0.26 -15.04
C ASP A 64 -2.03 -1.26 -14.95
N LYS A 65 -0.93 -1.81 -15.49
CA LYS A 65 -0.61 -3.25 -15.44
C LYS A 65 -0.31 -3.66 -14.01
N LEU A 66 0.61 -2.98 -13.32
CA LEU A 66 0.84 -3.24 -11.91
C LEU A 66 -0.35 -2.77 -11.06
N GLY A 67 -0.96 -1.64 -11.46
CA GLY A 67 -2.07 -1.01 -10.75
C GLY A 67 -3.26 -1.92 -10.51
N SER A 68 -3.63 -2.74 -11.49
CA SER A 68 -4.77 -3.68 -11.37
C SER A 68 -4.54 -4.72 -10.28
N TYR A 69 -3.33 -5.28 -10.17
CA TYR A 69 -2.99 -6.26 -9.13
C TYR A 69 -2.92 -5.62 -7.75
N LEU A 70 -2.29 -4.44 -7.62
CA LEU A 70 -2.21 -3.73 -6.35
C LEU A 70 -3.61 -3.35 -5.84
N LYS A 71 -4.50 -2.93 -6.74
CA LYS A 71 -5.91 -2.67 -6.44
C LYS A 71 -6.62 -3.93 -5.95
N GLY A 72 -6.41 -5.06 -6.61
CA GLY A 72 -6.97 -6.36 -6.22
C GLY A 72 -6.57 -6.77 -4.80
N GLY A 73 -5.28 -6.68 -4.46
CA GLY A 73 -4.81 -6.98 -3.10
C GLY A 73 -5.41 -6.05 -2.04
N LEU A 74 -5.55 -4.76 -2.35
CA LEU A 74 -6.20 -3.79 -1.45
C LEU A 74 -7.68 -4.11 -1.22
N GLN A 75 -8.37 -4.58 -2.26
CA GLN A 75 -9.77 -5.01 -2.18
C GLN A 75 -9.93 -6.30 -1.37
N GLU A 76 -9.05 -7.27 -1.55
CA GLU A 76 -9.06 -8.52 -0.79
C GLU A 76 -8.86 -8.25 0.72
N ALA A 77 -7.87 -7.44 1.07
CA ALA A 77 -7.63 -7.06 2.46
C ALA A 77 -8.83 -6.32 3.07
N ALA A 78 -9.49 -5.44 2.33
CA ALA A 78 -10.69 -4.78 2.80
C ALA A 78 -11.88 -5.73 2.99
N ASN A 79 -12.04 -6.74 2.13
CA ASN A 79 -13.07 -7.77 2.29
C ASN A 79 -12.85 -8.59 3.57
N ARG A 80 -11.59 -8.83 3.97
CA ARG A 80 -11.26 -9.47 5.26
C ARG A 80 -11.77 -8.66 6.46
N VAL A 81 -11.75 -7.34 6.37
CA VAL A 81 -12.26 -6.43 7.42
C VAL A 81 -13.79 -6.37 7.40
N LEU A 82 -14.40 -6.31 6.22
CA LEU A 82 -15.85 -6.23 6.07
C LEU A 82 -16.58 -7.51 6.51
N THR A 83 -15.93 -8.67 6.40
CA THR A 83 -16.52 -9.97 6.77
C THR A 83 -16.94 -10.05 8.23
N PRO A 84 -16.07 -9.85 9.24
CA PRO A 84 -16.47 -9.88 10.65
C PRO A 84 -17.47 -8.77 10.98
N VAL A 85 -17.31 -7.56 10.41
CA VAL A 85 -18.26 -6.45 10.60
C VAL A 85 -19.67 -6.79 10.13
N SER A 86 -19.81 -7.58 9.05
CA SER A 86 -21.12 -8.03 8.57
C SER A 86 -21.76 -9.14 9.41
N LYS A 87 -20.98 -9.79 10.27
CA LYS A 87 -21.40 -10.98 11.04
C LYS A 87 -21.73 -10.68 12.51
N SER A 88 -21.40 -9.50 13.02
CA SER A 88 -21.55 -9.18 14.44
C SER A 88 -21.89 -7.72 14.67
N ASP A 89 -23.02 -7.48 15.33
CA ASP A 89 -23.48 -6.14 15.72
C ASP A 89 -22.66 -5.54 16.88
N LYS A 90 -21.85 -6.37 17.56
CA LYS A 90 -20.93 -5.90 18.62
C LYS A 90 -19.74 -5.12 18.07
N ILE A 91 -19.39 -5.33 16.80
CA ILE A 91 -18.27 -4.61 16.18
C ILE A 91 -18.73 -3.19 15.86
N THR A 92 -18.30 -2.24 16.67
CA THR A 92 -18.56 -0.81 16.44
C THR A 92 -17.57 -0.21 15.46
N PHE A 93 -17.90 0.96 14.92
CA PHE A 93 -17.00 1.69 14.03
C PHE A 93 -15.67 2.06 14.73
N ASP A 94 -15.71 2.38 16.02
CA ASP A 94 -14.53 2.79 16.79
C ASP A 94 -13.55 1.62 16.99
N ILE A 95 -14.07 0.42 17.26
CA ILE A 95 -13.26 -0.82 17.30
C ILE A 95 -12.54 -1.01 15.98
N VAL A 96 -13.26 -0.85 14.87
CA VAL A 96 -12.69 -0.98 13.52
C VAL A 96 -11.63 0.07 13.25
N GLN A 97 -11.86 1.33 13.63
CA GLN A 97 -10.86 2.39 13.48
C GLN A 97 -9.59 2.10 14.29
N ASN A 98 -9.74 1.55 15.50
CA ASN A 98 -8.60 1.17 16.33
C ASN A 98 -7.76 0.08 15.66
N CYS A 99 -8.39 -1.00 15.17
CA CYS A 99 -7.69 -2.07 14.46
C CYS A 99 -7.08 -1.60 13.11
N LEU A 100 -7.66 -0.58 12.48
CA LEU A 100 -7.18 -0.02 11.21
C LEU A 100 -6.12 1.08 11.34
N LYS A 101 -5.74 1.49 12.56
CA LYS A 101 -4.89 2.66 12.82
C LYS A 101 -3.59 2.68 12.00
N ASN A 102 -3.00 1.51 11.74
CA ASN A 102 -1.75 1.37 11.00
C ASN A 102 -1.92 0.81 9.58
N PHE A 103 -3.15 0.64 9.09
CA PHE A 103 -3.39 -0.07 7.84
C PHE A 103 -2.76 0.63 6.63
N GLN A 104 -2.90 1.95 6.48
CA GLN A 104 -2.26 2.69 5.37
C GLN A 104 -0.73 2.62 5.45
N VAL A 105 -0.16 2.55 6.67
CA VAL A 105 1.29 2.41 6.86
C VAL A 105 1.77 1.06 6.31
N MET A 106 1.04 0.00 6.58
CA MET A 106 1.32 -1.34 6.05
C MET A 106 1.14 -1.39 4.52
N VAL A 107 0.05 -0.81 3.99
CA VAL A 107 -0.17 -0.66 2.55
C VAL A 107 1.01 0.05 1.89
N ASN A 108 1.46 1.19 2.46
CA ASN A 108 2.59 1.97 1.94
C ASN A 108 3.90 1.16 1.98
N LYS A 109 4.15 0.40 3.04
CA LYS A 109 5.33 -0.47 3.16
C LYS A 109 5.37 -1.51 2.05
N HIS A 110 4.28 -2.25 1.86
CA HIS A 110 4.18 -3.27 0.81
C HIS A 110 4.20 -2.66 -0.59
N ASN A 111 3.56 -1.51 -0.78
CA ASN A 111 3.53 -0.83 -2.06
C ASN A 111 4.92 -0.31 -2.44
N LYS A 112 5.69 0.25 -1.51
CA LYS A 112 7.08 0.66 -1.76
C LYS A 112 7.95 -0.50 -2.20
N GLU A 113 7.79 -1.66 -1.57
CA GLU A 113 8.54 -2.87 -1.92
C GLU A 113 8.14 -3.40 -3.30
N ALA A 114 6.84 -3.44 -3.59
CA ALA A 114 6.34 -3.81 -4.91
C ALA A 114 6.90 -2.89 -6.00
N LEU A 115 6.88 -1.57 -5.78
CA LEU A 115 7.44 -0.59 -6.70
C LEU A 115 8.95 -0.76 -6.89
N ARG A 116 9.68 -1.18 -5.85
CA ARG A 116 11.12 -1.46 -5.94
C ARG A 116 11.38 -2.67 -6.83
N LYS A 117 10.77 -3.82 -6.52
CA LYS A 117 10.92 -5.06 -7.28
C LYS A 117 10.48 -4.90 -8.74
N TYR A 118 9.38 -4.19 -8.96
CA TYR A 118 8.88 -3.92 -10.31
C TYR A 118 9.86 -3.12 -11.17
N ARG A 119 10.64 -2.22 -10.56
CA ARG A 119 11.70 -1.48 -11.28
C ARG A 119 12.91 -2.36 -11.54
N GLU A 120 13.29 -3.21 -10.59
CA GLU A 120 14.44 -4.11 -10.71
C GLU A 120 14.27 -5.10 -11.87
N CYS A 121 13.05 -5.58 -12.10
CA CYS A 121 12.71 -6.42 -13.26
C CYS A 121 12.32 -5.64 -14.52
N LYS A 122 12.74 -4.37 -14.63
CA LYS A 122 12.48 -3.51 -15.80
C LYS A 122 11.00 -3.45 -16.21
N LYS A 123 10.08 -3.53 -15.25
CA LYS A 123 8.62 -3.47 -15.43
C LYS A 123 7.96 -4.70 -16.09
N GLU A 124 8.67 -5.82 -16.20
CA GLU A 124 8.15 -7.02 -16.86
C GLU A 124 7.44 -7.97 -15.88
N CYS A 125 7.84 -7.97 -14.61
CA CYS A 125 7.33 -8.89 -13.58
C CYS A 125 6.08 -8.39 -12.83
N PHE A 126 5.17 -7.64 -13.49
CA PHE A 126 4.01 -7.03 -12.82
C PHE A 126 3.11 -8.06 -12.11
N THR A 127 2.92 -9.24 -12.71
CA THR A 127 2.09 -10.31 -12.14
C THR A 127 2.68 -10.88 -10.86
N GLU A 128 3.97 -11.19 -10.85
CA GLU A 128 4.66 -11.77 -9.69
C GLU A 128 4.67 -10.79 -8.53
N VAL A 129 5.11 -9.56 -8.80
CA VAL A 129 5.13 -8.48 -7.81
C VAL A 129 3.73 -8.17 -7.28
N GLY A 130 2.73 -8.16 -8.16
CA GLY A 130 1.33 -7.96 -7.78
C GLY A 130 0.80 -9.07 -6.86
N LYS A 131 1.14 -10.33 -7.12
CA LYS A 131 0.78 -11.47 -6.27
C LYS A 131 1.47 -11.40 -4.91
N GLU A 132 2.76 -11.08 -4.88
CA GLU A 132 3.50 -10.90 -3.63
C GLU A 132 2.90 -9.78 -2.77
N PHE A 133 2.58 -8.64 -3.39
CA PHE A 133 1.90 -7.54 -2.73
C PHE A 133 0.56 -7.99 -2.13
N SER A 134 -0.26 -8.67 -2.94
CA SER A 134 -1.58 -9.15 -2.51
C SER A 134 -1.47 -10.12 -1.35
N SER A 135 -0.54 -11.08 -1.40
CA SER A 135 -0.30 -12.01 -0.30
C SER A 135 0.16 -11.32 0.98
N ALA A 136 1.04 -10.32 0.88
CA ALA A 136 1.49 -9.56 2.04
C ALA A 136 0.37 -8.73 2.66
N LEU A 137 -0.52 -8.18 1.82
CA LEU A 137 -1.65 -7.39 2.28
C LEU A 137 -2.80 -8.25 2.81
N ASP A 138 -3.02 -9.44 2.27
CA ASP A 138 -3.97 -10.43 2.83
C ASP A 138 -3.56 -10.81 4.26
N LYS A 139 -2.27 -11.05 4.53
CA LYS A 139 -1.75 -11.26 5.90
C LYS A 139 -2.06 -10.08 6.82
N THR A 140 -1.95 -8.85 6.32
CA THR A 140 -2.34 -7.65 7.08
C THR A 140 -3.85 -7.63 7.34
N GLY A 141 -4.67 -8.03 6.37
CA GLY A 141 -6.12 -8.17 6.51
C GLY A 141 -6.51 -9.23 7.55
N VAL A 142 -5.79 -10.35 7.61
CA VAL A 142 -5.96 -11.39 8.64
C VAL A 142 -5.68 -10.82 10.04
N GLN A 143 -4.57 -10.12 10.23
CA GLN A 143 -4.23 -9.49 11.52
C GLN A 143 -5.29 -8.48 11.98
N ILE A 144 -5.87 -7.73 11.04
CA ILE A 144 -6.98 -6.83 11.37
C ILE A 144 -8.22 -7.63 11.77
N ALA A 145 -8.56 -8.68 11.05
CA ALA A 145 -9.68 -9.55 11.38
C ALA A 145 -9.51 -10.22 12.76
N GLU A 146 -8.29 -10.62 13.12
CA GLU A 146 -7.95 -11.13 14.45
C GLU A 146 -8.18 -10.06 15.53
N CYS A 147 -7.65 -8.84 15.34
CA CYS A 147 -7.91 -7.71 16.24
C CYS A 147 -9.41 -7.44 16.44
N LEU A 148 -10.20 -7.53 15.37
CA LEU A 148 -11.66 -7.36 15.43
C LEU A 148 -12.33 -8.48 16.23
N ASN A 149 -11.89 -9.72 16.05
CA ASN A 149 -12.45 -10.88 16.75
C ASN A 149 -12.06 -10.90 18.23
N GLU A 150 -10.87 -10.44 18.59
CA GLU A 150 -10.42 -10.29 19.99
C GLU A 150 -11.18 -9.19 20.74
N SER A 151 -11.81 -8.27 20.01
CA SER A 151 -12.58 -7.15 20.56
C SER A 151 -14.06 -7.48 20.81
N LEU A 152 -14.49 -8.74 20.62
CA LEU A 152 -15.88 -9.25 20.72
C LEU A 152 -16.23 -9.86 22.09
#